data_AF-A0A377H942-F1
#
_entry.id   AF-A0A377H942-F1
#
_cell.length_a   1.000
_cell.length_b   1.000
_cell.length_c   1.000
_cell.angle_alpha   90.00
_cell.angle_beta   90.00
_cell.angle_gamma   90.00
#
_symmetry.space_group_name_H-M   'P 1'
#
loop_
_entity.id
_entity.type
_entity.pdbx_description
1 polymer ?
#
loop_
_entity_poly.entity_id
_entity_poly.type
_entity_poly.pdbx_seq_one_letter_code
_entity_poly.pdbx_strand_id
1 'polypeptide(L)'
;MRAEIIRIHKKLNATTIYVTHDQTEAMTMADRIVVMSAGIVQQIGTPKEIYDNPANLFVAGFIGAPTMNFLKGRLENHSFVTSDHYQLAIPDEIWQQLVALGQEGKEVVLGIRPENVSNEPLLLGSYQNARVSAPVYVAELLGAEYIVHTSLGNQPIKAIVHSRQKIEMEQQITLAFDMKRAHFFDPTTEQALL
;
A
#
# COMPACT_ATOMS: atom_id res chain seq x y z
N MET A 1 23.76 -16.20 4.97
CA MET A 1 24.43 -15.25 5.89
C MET A 1 23.46 -14.57 6.85
N ARG A 2 22.34 -14.04 6.37
CA ARG A 2 21.33 -13.32 7.18
C ARG A 2 20.76 -14.09 8.39
N ALA A 3 20.40 -15.35 8.20
CA ALA A 3 19.90 -16.21 9.28
C ALA A 3 20.94 -16.42 10.41
N GLU A 4 22.23 -16.43 10.06
CA GLU A 4 23.33 -16.58 11.02
C GLU A 4 23.43 -15.36 11.94
N ILE A 5 23.29 -14.15 11.39
CA ILE A 5 23.32 -12.90 12.16
C ILE A 5 22.13 -12.82 13.11
N ILE A 6 20.92 -13.17 12.65
CA ILE A 6 19.72 -13.24 13.50
C ILE A 6 19.94 -14.23 14.65
N ARG A 7 20.52 -15.40 14.36
CA ARG A 7 20.80 -16.42 15.38
C ARG A 7 21.83 -15.96 16.40
N ILE A 8 22.89 -15.28 15.96
CA ILE A 8 23.93 -14.74 16.84
C ILE A 8 23.36 -13.62 17.72
N HIS A 9 22.59 -12.69 17.14
CA HIS A 9 21.96 -11.61 17.88
C HIS A 9 21.04 -12.14 18.99
N LYS A 10 20.16 -13.10 18.67
CA LYS A 10 19.28 -13.75 19.66
C LYS A 10 20.05 -14.50 20.75
N LYS A 11 21.23 -15.05 20.45
CA LYS A 11 22.07 -15.76 21.44
C LYS A 11 22.83 -14.81 22.36
N LEU A 12 23.35 -13.70 21.81
CA LEU A 12 24.15 -12.74 22.58
C LEU A 12 23.29 -11.85 23.47
N ASN A 13 22.03 -11.61 23.08
CA ASN A 13 21.07 -10.77 23.80
C ASN A 13 21.62 -9.38 24.17
N ALA A 14 22.53 -8.87 23.35
CA ALA A 14 23.17 -7.57 23.52
C ALA A 14 22.44 -6.50 22.70
N THR A 15 22.29 -5.31 23.25
CA THR A 15 21.75 -4.16 22.54
C THR A 15 22.57 -3.90 21.28
N THR A 16 21.94 -4.00 20.12
CA THR A 16 22.61 -3.90 18.81
C THR A 16 21.93 -2.82 17.98
N ILE A 17 22.73 -1.95 17.38
CA ILE A 17 22.26 -1.01 16.35
C ILE A 17 22.81 -1.49 15.01
N TYR A 18 21.91 -1.72 14.06
CA TYR A 18 22.24 -2.19 12.72
C TYR A 18 21.75 -1.18 11.69
N VAL A 19 22.63 -0.79 10.77
CA VAL A 19 22.32 0.19 9.71
C VAL A 19 22.33 -0.53 8.38
N THR A 20 21.25 -0.42 7.63
CA THR A 20 21.11 -0.98 6.29
C THR A 20 20.27 -0.07 5.40
N HIS A 21 20.44 -0.22 4.10
CA HIS A 21 19.58 0.38 3.07
C HIS A 21 18.59 -0.65 2.50
N ASP A 22 18.74 -1.93 2.84
CA ASP A 22 17.86 -3.01 2.40
C ASP A 22 16.68 -3.13 3.36
N GLN A 23 15.48 -2.88 2.82
CA GLN A 23 14.25 -2.94 3.58
C GLN A 23 13.92 -4.36 4.01
N THR A 24 14.19 -5.35 3.16
CA THR A 24 14.03 -6.75 3.50
C THR A 24 14.83 -7.00 4.74
N GLU A 25 16.12 -6.60 4.79
CA GLU A 25 17.03 -6.68 5.95
C GLU A 25 16.41 -6.12 7.23
N ALA A 26 15.95 -4.87 7.19
CA ALA A 26 15.30 -4.21 8.31
C ALA A 26 14.05 -4.98 8.79
N MET A 27 13.21 -5.46 7.87
CA MET A 27 11.92 -6.07 8.17
C MET A 27 11.98 -7.43 8.86
N THR A 28 13.04 -8.25 8.66
CA THR A 28 13.11 -9.58 9.30
C THR A 28 14.10 -9.68 10.46
N MET A 29 14.99 -8.69 10.63
CA MET A 29 16.03 -8.73 11.66
C MET A 29 15.72 -7.86 12.86
N ALA A 30 14.99 -6.76 12.67
CA ALA A 30 14.85 -5.73 13.69
C ALA A 30 13.66 -5.98 14.62
N ASP A 31 13.85 -5.78 15.92
CA ASP A 31 12.73 -5.64 16.86
C ASP A 31 12.02 -4.29 16.66
N ARG A 32 12.81 -3.25 16.35
CA ARG A 32 12.33 -1.90 15.99
C ARG A 32 13.17 -1.32 14.85
N ILE A 33 12.50 -0.63 13.95
CA ILE A 33 13.09 0.07 12.81
C ILE A 33 12.99 1.58 13.06
N VAL A 34 14.08 2.30 12.81
CA VAL A 34 14.12 3.76 12.73
C VAL A 34 14.26 4.12 11.25
N VAL A 35 13.17 4.60 10.65
CA VAL A 35 13.19 5.07 9.25
C VAL A 35 13.67 6.52 9.24
N MET A 36 14.67 6.83 8.41
CA MET A 36 15.25 8.17 8.31
C MET A 36 15.26 8.64 6.86
N SER A 37 15.06 9.94 6.66
CA SER A 37 15.20 10.62 5.37
C SER A 37 15.85 11.97 5.57
N ALA A 38 16.84 12.32 4.75
CA ALA A 38 17.59 13.58 4.82
C ALA A 38 18.11 13.93 6.24
N GLY A 39 18.53 12.91 7.01
CA GLY A 39 19.00 13.08 8.39
C GLY A 39 17.91 13.26 9.45
N ILE A 40 16.63 13.21 9.06
CA ILE A 40 15.48 13.36 9.95
C ILE A 40 14.79 12.00 10.13
N VAL A 41 14.50 11.64 11.38
CA VAL A 41 13.71 10.45 11.70
C VAL A 41 12.26 10.67 11.23
N GLN A 42 11.79 9.77 10.38
CA GLN A 42 10.44 9.79 9.82
C GLN A 42 9.47 8.99 10.69
N GLN A 43 9.89 7.81 11.14
CA GLN A 43 9.07 6.95 11.99
C GLN A 43 9.95 5.97 12.77
N ILE A 44 9.51 5.61 13.97
CA ILE A 44 10.10 4.54 14.77
C ILE A 44 8.99 3.57 15.18
N GLY A 45 9.15 2.29 14.89
CA GLY A 45 8.15 1.28 15.22
C GLY A 45 8.69 -0.13 15.00
N THR A 46 7.88 -1.13 15.33
CA THR A 46 8.15 -2.51 14.93
C THR A 46 8.05 -2.66 13.39
N PRO A 47 8.66 -3.69 12.78
CA PRO A 47 8.50 -3.94 11.35
C PRO A 47 7.04 -3.92 10.88
N LYS A 48 6.15 -4.52 11.67
CA LYS A 48 4.72 -4.57 11.36
C LYS A 48 4.06 -3.18 11.44
N GLU A 49 4.34 -2.40 12.47
CA GLU A 49 3.79 -1.03 12.58
C GLU A 49 4.25 -0.12 11.44
N ILE A 50 5.53 -0.19 11.05
CA ILE A 50 6.08 0.59 9.94
C ILE A 50 5.40 0.22 8.61
N TYR A 51 5.08 -1.07 8.42
CA TYR A 51 4.46 -1.56 7.19
C TYR A 51 2.96 -1.27 7.13
N ASP A 52 2.25 -1.59 8.22
CA ASP A 52 0.79 -1.54 8.34
C ASP A 52 0.28 -0.13 8.65
N ASN A 53 1.06 0.74 9.29
CA ASN A 53 0.64 2.10 9.68
C ASN A 53 1.77 3.12 9.40
N PRO A 54 2.08 3.39 8.12
CA PRO A 54 3.13 4.33 7.77
C PRO A 54 2.72 5.76 8.14
N ALA A 55 3.60 6.50 8.81
CA ALA A 55 3.30 7.84 9.32
C ALA A 55 3.13 8.91 8.23
N ASN A 56 3.70 8.68 7.05
CA ASN A 56 3.68 9.61 5.92
C ASN A 56 3.92 8.91 4.58
N LEU A 57 3.74 9.64 3.48
CA LEU A 57 3.95 9.13 2.12
C LEU A 57 5.37 8.58 1.89
N PHE A 58 6.39 9.18 2.51
CA PHE A 58 7.76 8.67 2.39
C PHE A 58 7.88 7.27 2.99
N VAL A 59 7.41 7.03 4.22
CA VAL A 59 7.50 5.69 4.83
C VAL A 59 6.66 4.67 4.04
N ALA A 60 5.45 5.07 3.63
CA ALA A 60 4.53 4.24 2.85
C ALA A 60 5.13 3.83 1.48
N GLY A 61 5.82 4.76 0.82
CA GLY A 61 6.44 4.56 -0.48
C GLY A 61 7.83 3.95 -0.41
N PHE A 62 8.51 4.09 0.73
CA PHE A 62 9.81 3.49 0.96
C PHE A 62 9.63 2.01 1.26
N ILE A 63 8.90 1.63 2.30
CA ILE A 63 8.86 0.24 2.78
C ILE A 63 7.92 -0.60 1.93
N GLY A 64 8.40 -1.72 1.36
CA GLY A 64 7.60 -2.72 0.65
C GLY A 64 8.00 -2.88 -0.81
N ALA A 65 7.97 -4.11 -1.31
CA ALA A 65 8.34 -4.44 -2.69
C ALA A 65 7.27 -5.34 -3.33
N PRO A 66 6.49 -4.84 -4.30
CA PRO A 66 6.49 -3.47 -4.85
C PRO A 66 5.99 -2.43 -3.84
N THR A 67 6.32 -1.16 -4.11
CA THR A 67 5.93 -0.02 -3.27
C THR A 67 4.41 0.18 -3.28
N MET A 68 3.90 0.89 -2.27
CA MET A 68 2.48 1.26 -2.19
C MET A 68 2.04 2.06 -3.44
N ASN A 69 0.82 1.82 -3.90
CA ASN A 69 0.20 2.64 -4.93
C ASN A 69 -0.31 3.94 -4.30
N PHE A 70 -0.07 5.07 -4.96
CA PHE A 70 -0.59 6.36 -4.55
C PHE A 70 -1.53 6.91 -5.61
N LEU A 71 -2.77 7.19 -5.20
CA LEU A 71 -3.84 7.72 -6.03
C LEU A 71 -4.27 9.07 -5.49
N LYS A 72 -4.27 10.10 -6.32
CA LYS A 72 -4.78 11.43 -6.01
C LYS A 72 -6.27 11.49 -6.34
N GLY A 73 -7.02 12.08 -5.43
CA GLY A 73 -8.46 12.25 -5.58
C GLY A 73 -9.04 13.08 -4.45
N ARG A 74 -10.36 13.01 -4.31
CA ARG A 74 -11.14 13.78 -3.35
C ARG A 74 -12.11 12.89 -2.61
N LEU A 75 -12.42 13.22 -1.37
CA LEU A 75 -13.42 12.51 -0.58
C LEU A 75 -14.81 13.10 -0.84
N GLU A 76 -15.71 12.35 -1.45
CA GLU A 76 -17.08 12.80 -1.75
C GLU A 76 -18.06 11.63 -1.61
N ASN A 77 -19.22 11.88 -1.00
CA ASN A 77 -20.34 10.92 -0.97
C ASN A 77 -19.93 9.48 -0.57
N HIS A 78 -19.29 9.31 0.59
CA HIS A 78 -18.80 8.00 1.06
C HIS A 78 -17.76 7.32 0.15
N SER A 79 -17.11 8.07 -0.74
CA SER A 79 -16.18 7.52 -1.73
C SER A 79 -14.92 8.36 -1.87
N PHE A 80 -13.86 7.70 -2.32
CA PHE A 80 -12.70 8.35 -2.91
C PHE A 80 -12.94 8.51 -4.42
N VAL A 81 -12.83 9.73 -4.92
CA VAL A 81 -13.13 10.09 -6.31
C VAL A 81 -11.88 10.65 -6.98
N THR A 82 -11.43 9.99 -8.04
CA THR A 82 -10.30 10.48 -8.85
C THR A 82 -10.72 11.62 -9.79
N SER A 83 -9.74 12.35 -10.35
CA SER A 83 -9.99 13.35 -11.39
C SER A 83 -10.68 12.80 -12.64
N ASP A 84 -10.49 11.50 -12.93
CA ASP A 84 -11.11 10.81 -14.06
C ASP A 84 -12.48 10.19 -13.69
N HIS A 85 -13.08 10.66 -12.58
CA HIS A 85 -14.41 10.26 -12.07
C HIS A 85 -14.57 8.80 -11.65
N TYR A 86 -13.48 8.02 -11.53
CA TYR A 86 -13.54 6.73 -10.85
C TYR A 86 -13.83 6.92 -9.37
N GLN A 87 -14.75 6.10 -8.86
CA GLN A 87 -15.20 6.12 -7.46
C GLN A 87 -14.85 4.80 -6.79
N LEU A 88 -14.23 4.89 -5.62
CA LEU A 88 -13.95 3.76 -4.74
C LEU A 88 -14.68 3.99 -3.42
N ALA A 89 -15.70 3.20 -3.14
CA ALA A 89 -16.46 3.33 -1.90
C ALA A 89 -15.58 3.07 -0.67
N ILE A 90 -15.70 3.92 0.33
CA ILE A 90 -14.94 3.86 1.58
C ILE A 90 -15.82 3.20 2.66
N PRO A 91 -15.31 2.22 3.44
CA PRO A 91 -16.04 1.66 4.57
C PRO A 91 -16.48 2.73 5.57
N ASP A 92 -17.69 2.59 6.13
CA ASP A 92 -18.31 3.60 7.00
C ASP A 92 -17.43 4.06 8.16
N GLU A 93 -16.72 3.13 8.81
CA GLU A 93 -15.82 3.44 9.93
C GLU A 93 -14.69 4.40 9.51
N ILE A 94 -14.05 4.13 8.37
CA ILE A 94 -12.97 4.96 7.82
C ILE A 94 -13.53 6.31 7.37
N TRP A 95 -14.69 6.30 6.70
CA TRP A 95 -15.34 7.54 6.27
C TRP A 95 -15.66 8.45 7.44
N GLN A 96 -16.25 7.93 8.51
CA GLN A 96 -16.59 8.72 9.70
C GLN A 96 -15.36 9.35 10.34
N GLN A 97 -14.22 8.65 10.38
CA GLN A 97 -12.97 9.21 10.89
C GLN A 97 -12.45 10.34 9.99
N LEU A 98 -12.48 10.16 8.66
CA LEU A 98 -12.07 11.22 7.71
C LEU A 98 -12.97 12.46 7.81
N VAL A 99 -14.28 12.28 7.94
CA VAL A 99 -15.23 13.39 8.14
C VAL A 99 -14.98 14.09 9.47
N ALA A 100 -14.73 13.36 10.55
CA ALA A 100 -14.41 13.94 11.86
C ALA A 100 -13.11 14.77 11.83
N LEU A 101 -12.16 14.41 10.96
CA LEU A 101 -10.95 15.19 10.68
C LEU A 101 -11.18 16.35 9.69
N GLY A 102 -12.43 16.58 9.27
CA GLY A 102 -12.82 17.65 8.36
C GLY A 102 -12.28 17.47 6.95
N GLN A 103 -12.16 16.22 6.46
CA GLN A 103 -11.61 15.90 5.15
C GLN A 103 -12.66 15.72 4.04
N GLU A 104 -13.95 15.78 4.38
CA GLU A 104 -15.02 15.73 3.38
C GLU A 104 -14.89 16.88 2.36
N GLY A 105 -14.97 16.54 1.08
CA GLY A 105 -14.80 17.47 -0.04
C GLY A 105 -13.35 17.91 -0.30
N LYS A 106 -12.37 17.43 0.47
CA LYS A 106 -10.96 17.78 0.30
C LYS A 106 -10.19 16.78 -0.55
N GLU A 107 -9.15 17.29 -1.19
CA GLU A 107 -8.19 16.48 -1.90
C GLU A 107 -7.32 15.68 -0.92
N VAL A 108 -7.15 14.40 -1.22
CA VAL A 108 -6.37 13.46 -0.42
C VAL A 108 -5.57 12.55 -1.34
N VAL A 109 -4.50 11.96 -0.81
CA VAL A 109 -3.79 10.87 -1.47
C VAL A 109 -4.23 9.56 -0.82
N LEU A 110 -4.82 8.67 -1.61
CA LEU A 110 -5.11 7.30 -1.22
C LEU A 110 -3.86 6.44 -1.45
N GLY A 111 -3.38 5.81 -0.40
CA GLY A 111 -2.36 4.77 -0.45
C GLY A 111 -2.98 3.39 -0.36
N ILE A 112 -2.65 2.49 -1.28
CA ILE A 112 -3.04 1.08 -1.17
C ILE A 112 -1.92 0.16 -1.64
N ARG A 113 -1.62 -0.85 -0.83
CA ARG A 113 -0.58 -1.82 -1.17
C ARG A 113 -0.99 -2.68 -2.38
N PRO A 114 -0.07 -3.07 -3.26
CA PRO A 114 -0.38 -3.94 -4.40
C PRO A 114 -1.05 -5.27 -4.02
N GLU A 115 -0.70 -5.87 -2.89
CA GLU A 115 -1.32 -7.11 -2.39
C GLU A 115 -2.74 -6.92 -1.84
N ASN A 116 -3.18 -5.67 -1.63
CA ASN A 116 -4.55 -5.34 -1.25
C ASN A 116 -5.41 -4.95 -2.47
N VAL A 117 -4.91 -5.19 -3.69
CA VAL A 117 -5.63 -5.03 -4.96
C VAL A 117 -5.74 -6.41 -5.63
N SER A 118 -6.95 -6.95 -5.74
CA SER A 118 -7.16 -8.35 -6.11
C SER A 118 -8.11 -8.54 -7.29
N ASN A 119 -7.89 -9.58 -8.09
CA ASN A 119 -8.81 -10.05 -9.14
C ASN A 119 -9.60 -11.30 -8.72
N GLU A 120 -9.56 -11.70 -7.45
CA GLU A 120 -10.22 -12.92 -7.01
C GLU A 120 -11.76 -12.79 -7.04
N PRO A 121 -12.50 -13.77 -7.61
CA PRO A 121 -13.95 -13.69 -7.74
C PRO A 121 -14.71 -13.43 -6.42
N LEU A 122 -14.22 -13.99 -5.30
CA LEU A 122 -14.82 -13.78 -3.98
C LEU A 122 -14.67 -12.33 -3.52
N LEU A 123 -13.45 -11.77 -3.60
CA LEU A 123 -13.17 -10.40 -3.21
C LEU A 123 -13.84 -9.40 -4.14
N LEU A 124 -13.86 -9.68 -5.45
CA LEU A 124 -14.70 -8.95 -6.39
C LEU A 124 -16.14 -8.93 -5.84
N GLY A 125 -16.75 -10.09 -5.58
CA GLY A 125 -18.09 -10.23 -5.01
C GLY A 125 -18.37 -9.39 -3.76
N SER A 126 -17.40 -9.28 -2.85
CA SER A 126 -17.51 -8.52 -1.59
C SER A 126 -17.32 -7.01 -1.74
N TYR A 127 -16.42 -6.57 -2.62
CA TYR A 127 -16.06 -5.15 -2.81
C TYR A 127 -16.70 -4.56 -4.07
N GLN A 128 -18.01 -4.74 -4.25
CA GLN A 128 -18.71 -4.38 -5.50
C GLN A 128 -18.56 -2.91 -5.88
N ASN A 129 -18.49 -2.02 -4.88
CA ASN A 129 -18.42 -0.58 -5.06
C ASN A 129 -16.99 -0.02 -5.01
N ALA A 130 -15.97 -0.89 -5.03
CA ALA A 130 -14.56 -0.51 -5.09
C ALA A 130 -13.84 -1.35 -6.15
N ARG A 131 -14.46 -1.47 -7.34
CA ARG A 131 -13.92 -2.19 -8.49
C ARG A 131 -13.54 -1.26 -9.62
N VAL A 132 -12.48 -1.62 -10.32
CA VAL A 132 -11.98 -0.91 -11.50
C VAL A 132 -11.72 -1.94 -12.58
N SER A 133 -12.15 -1.65 -13.80
CA SER A 133 -11.71 -2.40 -14.98
C SER A 133 -10.71 -1.56 -15.77
N ALA A 134 -9.55 -2.13 -16.06
CA ALA A 134 -8.47 -1.45 -16.75
C ALA A 134 -7.67 -2.43 -17.61
N PRO A 135 -6.98 -1.95 -18.67
CA PRO A 135 -6.08 -2.78 -19.46
C PRO A 135 -4.83 -3.16 -18.67
N VAL A 136 -4.37 -4.40 -18.85
CA VAL A 136 -3.07 -4.86 -18.37
C VAL A 136 -1.99 -4.31 -19.30
N TYR A 137 -1.11 -3.45 -18.79
CA TYR A 137 0.04 -2.97 -19.56
C TYR A 137 1.19 -3.97 -19.51
N VAL A 138 1.48 -4.50 -18.32
CA VAL A 138 2.53 -5.49 -18.08
C VAL A 138 2.04 -6.48 -17.02
N ALA A 139 2.36 -7.76 -17.18
CA ALA A 139 2.16 -8.78 -16.17
C ALA A 139 3.47 -9.54 -15.96
N GLU A 140 4.09 -9.36 -14.78
CA GLU A 140 5.35 -10.00 -14.42
C GLU A 140 5.08 -11.27 -13.61
N LEU A 141 5.41 -12.45 -14.15
CA LEU A 141 5.23 -13.72 -13.44
C LEU A 141 6.39 -13.97 -12.46
N LEU A 142 6.09 -13.97 -11.17
CA LEU A 142 7.04 -14.26 -10.09
C LEU A 142 6.82 -15.65 -9.46
N GLY A 143 6.31 -16.60 -10.26
CA GLY A 143 6.00 -17.96 -9.83
C GLY A 143 4.54 -18.12 -9.43
N ALA A 144 4.23 -17.95 -8.14
CA ALA A 144 2.86 -18.12 -7.63
C ALA A 144 1.95 -16.90 -7.85
N GLU A 145 2.54 -15.78 -8.26
CA GLU A 145 1.88 -14.48 -8.37
C GLU A 145 2.31 -13.75 -9.64
N TYR A 146 1.43 -12.88 -10.13
CA TYR A 146 1.73 -11.85 -11.09
C TYR A 146 1.80 -10.50 -10.38
N ILE A 147 2.81 -9.69 -10.71
CA ILE A 147 2.71 -8.24 -10.54
C ILE A 147 2.09 -7.68 -11.81
N VAL A 148 0.86 -7.19 -11.70
CA VAL A 148 0.10 -6.59 -12.80
C VAL A 148 0.25 -5.09 -12.75
N HIS A 149 0.75 -4.50 -13.84
CA HIS A 149 0.86 -3.06 -14.03
C HIS A 149 -0.32 -2.60 -14.88
N THR A 150 -1.07 -1.63 -14.36
CA THR A 150 -2.28 -1.08 -14.98
C THR A 150 -2.48 0.37 -14.52
N SER A 151 -3.67 0.94 -14.73
CA SER A 151 -4.00 2.29 -14.26
C SER A 151 -5.45 2.44 -13.81
N LEU A 152 -5.66 3.36 -12.88
CA LEU A 152 -6.96 3.91 -12.55
C LEU A 152 -7.08 5.28 -13.24
N GLY A 153 -7.77 5.30 -14.39
CA GLY A 153 -7.71 6.46 -15.28
C GLY A 153 -6.27 6.70 -15.73
N ASN A 154 -5.76 7.91 -15.48
CA ASN A 154 -4.40 8.32 -15.80
C ASN A 154 -3.36 7.99 -14.72
N GLN A 155 -3.78 7.36 -13.61
CA GLN A 155 -2.91 7.12 -12.46
C GLN A 155 -2.40 5.66 -12.46
N PRO A 156 -1.08 5.43 -12.52
CA PRO A 156 -0.53 4.08 -12.59
C PRO A 156 -0.73 3.35 -11.26
N ILE A 157 -1.11 2.07 -11.35
CA ILE A 157 -1.23 1.19 -10.19
C ILE A 157 -0.63 -0.18 -10.49
N LYS A 158 -0.23 -0.86 -9.42
CA LYS A 158 0.22 -2.25 -9.43
C LYS A 158 -0.70 -3.10 -8.55
N ALA A 159 -0.94 -4.33 -8.97
CA ALA A 159 -1.66 -5.33 -8.20
C ALA A 159 -0.83 -6.61 -8.11
N ILE A 160 -0.84 -7.27 -6.96
CA ILE A 160 -0.31 -8.63 -6.82
C ILE A 160 -1.50 -9.59 -6.88
N VAL A 161 -1.52 -10.46 -7.88
CA VAL A 161 -2.62 -11.40 -8.11
C VAL A 161 -2.10 -12.81 -8.30
N HIS A 162 -2.88 -13.83 -7.91
CA HIS A 162 -2.45 -15.21 -8.04
C HIS A 162 -2.30 -15.67 -9.49
N SER A 163 -1.26 -16.45 -9.79
CA SER A 163 -0.97 -16.96 -11.14
C SER A 163 -1.88 -18.11 -11.63
N ARG A 164 -2.94 -18.44 -10.88
CA ARG A 164 -3.92 -19.48 -11.24
C ARG A 164 -4.67 -19.16 -12.53
N GLN A 165 -4.88 -17.87 -12.79
CA GLN A 165 -5.45 -17.40 -14.05
C GLN A 165 -4.32 -16.91 -14.93
N LYS A 166 -4.37 -17.25 -16.22
CA LYS A 166 -3.46 -16.67 -17.20
C LYS A 166 -3.86 -15.22 -17.42
N ILE A 167 -2.91 -14.31 -17.25
CA ILE A 167 -3.09 -12.87 -17.48
C ILE A 167 -2.16 -12.49 -18.63
N GLU A 168 -2.73 -11.90 -19.67
CA GLU A 168 -1.99 -11.46 -20.85
C GLU A 168 -1.92 -9.93 -20.93
N MET A 169 -0.93 -9.41 -21.64
CA MET A 169 -0.87 -7.98 -21.95
C MET A 169 -2.08 -7.56 -22.79
N GLU A 170 -2.50 -6.31 -22.66
CA GLU A 170 -3.65 -5.68 -23.33
C GLU A 170 -5.03 -6.25 -22.96
N GLN A 171 -5.08 -7.35 -22.18
CA GLN A 171 -6.32 -7.88 -21.63
C GLN A 171 -6.97 -6.89 -20.65
N GLN A 172 -8.31 -6.84 -20.63
CA GLN A 172 -9.04 -6.17 -19.56
C GLN A 172 -9.03 -7.01 -18.27
N ILE A 173 -8.62 -6.40 -17.16
CA ILE A 173 -8.68 -7.00 -15.83
C ILE A 173 -9.60 -6.17 -14.93
N THR A 174 -10.47 -6.85 -14.19
CA THR A 174 -11.23 -6.21 -13.11
C THR A 174 -10.53 -6.45 -11.79
N LEU A 175 -10.25 -5.37 -11.08
CA LEU A 175 -9.57 -5.36 -9.79
C LEU A 175 -10.51 -4.80 -8.72
N ALA A 176 -10.56 -5.45 -7.57
CA ALA A 176 -11.17 -4.96 -6.35
C ALA A 176 -10.10 -4.41 -5.40
N PHE A 177 -10.42 -3.28 -4.78
CA PHE A 177 -9.58 -2.62 -3.79
C PHE A 177 -10.08 -2.99 -2.39
N ASP A 178 -9.23 -3.57 -1.55
CA ASP A 178 -9.56 -3.76 -0.14
C ASP A 178 -9.43 -2.43 0.62
N MET A 179 -10.51 -1.65 0.55
CA MET A 179 -10.57 -0.31 1.14
C MET A 179 -10.47 -0.30 2.67
N LYS A 180 -10.56 -1.46 3.35
CA LYS A 180 -10.28 -1.56 4.79
C LYS A 180 -8.79 -1.45 5.12
N ARG A 181 -7.93 -1.65 4.13
CA ARG A 181 -6.46 -1.53 4.22
C ARG A 181 -5.93 -0.34 3.42
N ALA A 182 -6.81 0.57 3.04
CA ALA A 182 -6.41 1.82 2.40
C ALA A 182 -5.91 2.81 3.46
N HIS A 183 -4.89 3.56 3.09
CA HIS A 183 -4.36 4.68 3.84
C HIS A 183 -4.75 5.99 3.16
N PHE A 184 -4.91 7.05 3.93
CA PHE A 184 -5.20 8.37 3.41
C PHE A 184 -4.15 9.35 3.93
N PHE A 185 -3.63 10.19 3.04
CA PHE A 185 -2.60 11.16 3.37
C PHE A 185 -3.01 12.56 2.92
N ASP A 186 -2.59 13.55 3.69
CA ASP A 186 -2.73 14.95 3.32
C ASP A 186 -1.77 15.28 2.15
N PRO A 187 -2.25 15.85 1.03
CA PRO A 187 -1.42 16.09 -0.15
C PRO A 187 -0.38 17.22 0.05
N THR A 188 -0.53 18.05 1.07
CA THR A 188 0.36 19.18 1.37
C THR A 188 1.42 18.82 2.40
N THR A 189 1.00 18.17 3.50
CA THR A 189 1.91 17.80 4.60
C THR A 189 2.50 16.40 4.43
N GLU A 190 1.94 15.60 3.52
CA GLU A 190 2.29 14.21 3.25
C GLU A 190 2.10 13.26 4.45
N GLN A 191 1.53 13.74 5.57
CA GLN A 191 1.27 12.95 6.76
C GLN A 191 0.05 12.06 6.57
N ALA A 192 0.07 10.90 7.22
CA ALA A 192 -1.09 10.03 7.31
C ALA A 192 -2.21 10.73 8.07
N LEU A 193 -3.42 10.64 7.52
CA LEU A 193 -4.66 11.13 8.15
C LEU A 193 -5.24 10.08 9.10
N LEU A 194 -5.04 8.80 8.78
CA LEU A 194 -5.48 7.61 9.52
C LEU A 194 -4.35 6.58 9.59
#